data_AF-A0A521FZE1-F1
#
_entry.id   AF-A0A521FZE1-F1
#
_cell.length_a   1.000
_cell.length_b   1.000
_cell.length_c   1.000
_cell.angle_alpha   90.00
_cell.angle_beta   90.00
_cell.angle_gamma   90.00
#
_symmetry.space_group_name_H-M   'P 1'
#
loop_
_entity.id
_entity.type
_entity.pdbx_description
1 polymer ?
#
loop_
_entity_poly.entity_id
_entity_poly.type
_entity_poly.pdbx_seq_one_letter_code
_entity_poly.pdbx_strand_id
1 'polypeptide(L)'
;MKDRKEYQKEYLKKWRKENKDIHIYFTPEEYKFFEELSKKYEVKTSSLIKTMAISQANKTLCLPKEMQEKLNEFVFLIRNIANNVNQIARHSNTIKTLTDEHGLLSYLKQLEEAVKEYVKKENK
;
A
#
# COMPACT_ATOMS: atom_id res chain seq x y z
N MET A 1 26.38 31.48 19.66
CA MET A 1 25.00 31.10 19.26
C MET A 1 24.75 31.75 17.91
N LYS A 2 24.63 31.00 16.81
CA LYS A 2 24.40 31.60 15.47
C LYS A 2 23.07 32.39 15.53
N ASP A 3 23.08 33.61 15.01
CA ASP A 3 21.88 34.43 14.90
C ASP A 3 20.80 33.67 14.09
N ARG A 4 19.56 33.67 14.58
CA ARG A 4 18.44 32.91 13.99
C ARG A 4 18.25 33.25 12.52
N LYS A 5 18.51 34.50 12.14
CA LYS A 5 18.43 34.98 10.75
C LYS A 5 19.51 34.36 9.86
N GLU A 6 20.72 34.24 10.37
CA GLU A 6 21.86 33.69 9.62
C GLU A 6 21.68 32.18 9.39
N TYR A 7 21.21 31.46 10.42
CA TYR A 7 20.84 30.05 10.31
C TYR A 7 19.74 29.81 9.24
N GLN A 8 18.67 30.62 9.26
CA GLN A 8 17.58 30.50 8.28
C GLN A 8 18.07 30.78 6.85
N LYS A 9 18.97 31.75 6.67
CA LYS A 9 19.55 32.08 5.37
C LYS A 9 20.39 30.93 4.82
N GLU A 10 21.23 30.33 5.65
CA GLU A 10 22.03 29.15 5.27
C GLU A 10 21.14 27.94 4.93
N TYR A 11 20.12 27.68 5.75
CA TYR A 11 19.15 26.60 5.53
C TYR A 11 18.44 26.75 4.19
N LEU A 12 17.88 27.92 3.89
CA LEU A 12 17.20 28.19 2.63
C LEU A 12 18.15 28.08 1.43
N LYS A 13 19.40 28.51 1.58
CA LYS A 13 20.42 28.39 0.53
C LYS A 13 20.72 26.92 0.22
N LYS A 14 20.86 26.07 1.23
CA LYS A 14 21.05 24.62 1.05
C LYS A 14 19.81 23.97 0.43
N TRP A 15 18.62 24.30 0.96
CA TRP A 15 17.36 23.74 0.49
C TRP A 15 17.10 24.04 -1.00
N ARG A 16 17.34 25.27 -1.46
CA ARG A 16 17.22 25.66 -2.89
C ARG A 16 18.25 25.00 -3.81
N LYS A 17 19.41 24.59 -3.27
CA LYS A 17 20.40 23.84 -4.05
C LYS A 17 19.92 22.41 -4.32
N GLU A 18 19.22 21.83 -3.36
CA GLU A 18 18.75 20.45 -3.38
C GLU A 18 17.33 20.30 -3.98
N ASN A 19 16.53 21.37 -4.00
CA ASN A 19 15.14 21.34 -4.45
C ASN A 19 14.92 22.32 -5.61
N LYS A 20 14.18 21.86 -6.63
CA LYS A 20 13.71 22.70 -7.74
C LYS A 20 12.22 22.99 -7.56
N ASP A 21 11.86 24.24 -7.78
CA ASP A 21 10.46 24.66 -7.85
C ASP A 21 9.96 24.50 -9.29
N ILE A 22 8.76 23.95 -9.44
CA ILE A 22 8.15 23.64 -10.73
C ILE A 22 6.73 24.20 -10.70
N HIS A 23 6.45 25.13 -11.61
CA HIS A 23 5.12 25.68 -11.79
C HIS A 23 4.38 24.88 -12.86
N ILE A 24 3.19 24.39 -12.49
CA ILE A 24 2.29 23.65 -13.38
C ILE A 24 0.93 24.33 -13.34
N TYR A 25 0.35 24.55 -14.51
CA TYR A 25 -0.99 25.11 -14.64
C TYR A 25 -2.00 23.98 -14.74
N PHE A 26 -3.07 24.11 -13.96
CA PHE A 26 -4.25 23.24 -14.02
C PHE A 26 -5.46 24.09 -14.39
N THR A 27 -6.37 23.51 -15.15
CA THR A 27 -7.73 24.04 -15.27
C THR A 27 -8.43 23.97 -13.90
N PRO A 28 -9.49 24.77 -13.69
CA PRO A 28 -10.25 24.73 -12.44
C PRO A 28 -10.81 23.33 -12.11
N GLU A 29 -11.23 22.58 -13.14
CA GLU A 29 -11.78 21.23 -13.00
C GLU A 29 -10.72 20.22 -12.58
N GLU A 30 -9.55 20.24 -13.22
CA GLU A 30 -8.42 19.38 -12.84
C GLU A 30 -7.94 19.66 -11.42
N TYR A 31 -7.85 20.94 -11.04
CA TYR A 31 -7.46 21.30 -9.67
C TYR A 31 -8.48 20.80 -8.64
N LYS A 32 -9.78 20.97 -8.92
CA LYS A 32 -10.85 20.50 -8.04
C LYS A 32 -10.78 18.99 -7.84
N PHE A 33 -10.51 18.22 -8.89
CA PHE A 33 -10.31 16.77 -8.79
C PHE A 33 -9.19 16.39 -7.81
N PHE A 34 -8.02 17.03 -7.92
CA PHE A 34 -6.92 16.78 -6.99
C PHE A 34 -7.23 17.27 -5.57
N GLU A 35 -7.98 18.36 -5.43
CA GLU A 35 -8.41 18.86 -4.13
C GLU A 35 -9.30 17.84 -3.40
N GLU A 36 -10.30 17.30 -4.08
CA GLU A 36 -11.21 16.28 -3.54
C GLU A 36 -10.46 14.99 -3.15
N LEU A 37 -9.55 14.51 -4.00
CA LEU A 37 -8.69 13.37 -3.69
C LEU A 37 -7.78 13.64 -2.49
N SER A 38 -7.22 14.84 -2.40
CA SER A 38 -6.33 15.20 -1.29
C SER A 38 -7.04 15.23 0.06
N LYS A 39 -8.32 15.65 0.07
CA LYS A 39 -9.20 15.57 1.26
C LYS A 39 -9.46 14.11 1.65
N LYS A 40 -9.77 13.24 0.69
CA LYS A 40 -9.98 11.81 0.94
C LYS A 40 -8.75 11.12 1.53
N TYR A 41 -7.56 11.54 1.10
CA TYR A 41 -6.29 10.98 1.57
C TYR A 41 -5.67 11.74 2.75
N GLU A 42 -6.34 12.77 3.28
CA GLU A 42 -5.86 13.60 4.39
C GLU A 42 -4.45 14.18 4.19
N VAL A 43 -4.11 14.54 2.95
CA VAL A 43 -2.81 15.11 2.56
C VAL A 43 -2.98 16.44 1.83
N LYS A 44 -1.90 17.23 1.76
CA LYS A 44 -1.90 18.45 0.93
C LYS A 44 -1.95 18.09 -0.55
N THR A 45 -2.72 18.84 -1.33
CA THR A 45 -2.87 18.66 -2.79
C THR A 45 -1.53 18.62 -3.52
N SER A 46 -0.60 19.53 -3.19
CA SER A 46 0.76 19.54 -3.77
C SER A 46 1.59 18.30 -3.41
N SER A 47 1.42 17.77 -2.20
CA SER A 47 2.09 16.53 -1.77
C SER A 47 1.50 15.32 -2.49
N LEU A 48 0.19 15.27 -2.65
CA LEU A 48 -0.50 14.24 -3.43
C LEU A 48 -0.01 14.22 -4.87
N ILE A 49 -0.03 15.37 -5.56
CA ILE A 49 0.41 15.50 -6.95
C ILE A 49 1.87 15.06 -7.11
N LYS A 50 2.76 15.49 -6.21
CA LYS A 50 4.16 15.06 -6.22
C LYS A 50 4.31 13.55 -6.05
N THR A 51 3.60 12.95 -5.09
CA THR A 51 3.65 11.51 -4.84
C THR A 51 3.11 10.74 -6.04
N MET A 52 1.98 11.16 -6.63
CA MET A 52 1.41 10.53 -7.82
C MET A 52 2.38 10.62 -9.01
N ALA A 53 2.98 11.78 -9.26
CA ALA A 53 3.93 11.97 -10.36
C ALA A 53 5.18 11.08 -10.20
N ILE A 54 5.76 11.03 -9.00
CA ILE A 54 6.92 10.17 -8.70
C ILE A 54 6.53 8.70 -8.81
N SER A 55 5.38 8.32 -8.28
CA SER A 55 4.90 6.94 -8.29
C SER A 55 4.69 6.45 -9.72
N GLN A 56 4.02 7.26 -10.55
CA GLN A 56 3.82 6.97 -11.96
C GLN A 56 5.15 6.84 -12.71
N ALA A 57 6.11 7.74 -12.45
CA ALA A 57 7.45 7.68 -13.06
C ALA A 57 8.21 6.40 -12.67
N ASN A 58 8.05 5.96 -11.43
CA ASN A 58 8.68 4.73 -10.90
C ASN A 58 7.89 3.44 -11.24
N LYS A 59 6.78 3.53 -11.99
CA LYS A 59 5.82 2.43 -12.22
C LYS A 59 5.29 1.80 -10.92
N THR A 60 5.32 2.55 -9.82
CA THR A 60 4.72 2.14 -8.55
C THR A 60 3.31 2.71 -8.46
N LEU A 61 2.38 2.01 -7.81
CA LEU A 61 1.04 2.54 -7.54
C LEU A 61 1.07 3.42 -6.29
N CYS A 62 0.52 4.64 -6.40
CA CYS A 62 0.29 5.49 -5.24
C CYS A 62 -0.99 5.01 -4.56
N LEU A 63 -0.86 4.10 -3.60
CA LEU A 63 -2.00 3.56 -2.86
C LEU A 63 -2.24 4.35 -1.57
N PRO A 64 -3.50 4.61 -1.19
CA PRO A 64 -3.82 5.07 0.15
C PRO A 64 -3.28 4.12 1.21
N LYS A 65 -2.88 4.67 2.35
CA LYS A 65 -2.26 3.91 3.45
C LYS A 65 -3.12 2.73 3.90
N GLU A 66 -4.43 2.95 4.02
CA GLU A 66 -5.39 1.92 4.39
C GLU A 66 -5.38 0.75 3.38
N MET A 67 -5.39 1.02 2.07
CA MET A 67 -5.29 -0.04 1.06
C MET A 67 -3.96 -0.80 1.12
N GLN A 68 -2.87 -0.11 1.45
CA GLN A 68 -1.57 -0.75 1.61
C GLN A 68 -1.56 -1.69 2.83
N GLU A 69 -2.16 -1.27 3.94
CA GLU A 69 -2.33 -2.12 5.14
C GLU A 69 -3.18 -3.35 4.84
N LYS A 70 -4.30 -3.19 4.13
CA LYS A 70 -5.17 -4.29 3.69
C LYS A 70 -4.46 -5.28 2.76
N LEU A 71 -3.66 -4.79 1.80
CA LEU A 71 -2.86 -5.65 0.93
C LEU A 71 -1.78 -6.41 1.69
N ASN A 72 -1.15 -5.79 2.69
CA ASN A 72 -0.17 -6.47 3.53
C ASN A 72 -0.81 -7.59 4.37
N GLU A 73 -2.01 -7.36 4.90
CA GLU A 73 -2.80 -8.38 5.59
C GLU A 73 -3.15 -9.54 4.65
N PHE A 74 -3.56 -9.25 3.43
CA PHE A 74 -3.84 -10.26 2.41
C PHE A 74 -2.60 -11.10 2.07
N VAL A 75 -1.43 -10.46 1.89
CA VAL A 75 -0.15 -11.16 1.67
C VAL A 75 0.21 -12.06 2.86
N PHE A 76 -0.09 -11.63 4.09
CA PHE A 76 0.15 -12.44 5.29
C PHE A 76 -0.72 -13.70 5.31
N LEU A 77 -2.01 -13.57 4.97
CA LEU A 77 -2.91 -14.72 4.84
C LEU A 77 -2.40 -15.72 3.79
N ILE A 78 -1.96 -15.24 2.61
CA ILE A 78 -1.39 -16.10 1.57
C ILE A 78 -0.14 -16.85 2.07
N ARG A 79 0.74 -16.18 2.81
CA ARG A 79 1.93 -16.83 3.38
C ARG A 79 1.56 -17.92 4.38
N ASN A 80 0.55 -17.70 5.20
CA ASN A 80 0.06 -18.73 6.12
C ASN A 80 -0.51 -19.95 5.37
N ILE A 81 -1.23 -19.74 4.27
CA ILE A 81 -1.68 -20.84 3.40
C ILE A 81 -0.48 -21.61 2.85
N ALA A 82 0.49 -20.91 2.27
CA ALA A 82 1.67 -21.54 1.69
C ALA A 82 2.44 -22.35 2.74
N ASN A 83 2.56 -21.83 3.96
CA ASN A 83 3.18 -22.54 5.07
C ASN A 83 2.39 -23.79 5.47
N ASN A 84 1.06 -23.69 5.59
CA ASN A 84 0.20 -24.82 5.95
C ASN A 84 0.22 -25.92 4.87
N VAL A 85 0.15 -25.54 3.59
CA VAL A 85 0.27 -26.47 2.45
C VAL A 85 1.64 -27.15 2.44
N ASN A 86 2.72 -26.40 2.72
CA ASN A 86 4.08 -26.95 2.77
C ASN A 86 4.26 -27.90 3.97
N GLN A 87 3.62 -27.64 5.11
CA GLN A 87 3.61 -28.55 6.26
C GLN A 87 2.86 -29.85 5.92
N ILE A 88 1.72 -29.77 5.24
CA ILE A 88 0.96 -30.94 4.78
C ILE A 88 1.78 -31.74 3.76
N ALA A 89 2.39 -31.08 2.77
CA ALA A 89 3.23 -31.77 1.78
C ALA A 89 4.42 -32.48 2.43
N ARG A 90 5.05 -31.88 3.45
CA ARG A 90 6.11 -32.52 4.25
C ARG A 90 5.56 -33.67 5.09
N HIS A 91 4.41 -33.52 5.73
CA HIS A 91 3.76 -34.58 6.47
C HIS A 91 3.32 -35.75 5.56
N SER A 92 2.76 -35.49 4.38
CA SER A 92 2.36 -36.51 3.40
C SER A 92 3.56 -37.19 2.72
N ASN A 93 4.67 -36.48 2.49
CA ASN A 93 5.93 -37.13 2.08
C ASN A 93 6.53 -38.00 3.19
N THR A 94 6.29 -37.65 4.45
CA THR A 94 6.70 -38.44 5.63
C THR A 94 5.75 -39.62 5.89
N ILE A 95 4.46 -39.47 5.57
CA ILE A 95 3.37 -40.44 5.76
C ILE A 95 2.90 -40.89 4.37
N LYS A 96 3.69 -41.77 3.75
CA LYS A 96 3.60 -42.22 2.35
C LYS A 96 2.29 -42.94 1.95
N THR A 97 1.21 -42.92 2.75
CA THR A 97 0.12 -43.90 2.61
C THR A 97 -1.32 -43.46 2.82
N LEU A 98 -1.64 -42.19 3.13
CA LEU A 98 -3.05 -41.79 3.24
C LEU A 98 -3.32 -40.50 2.49
N THR A 99 -3.87 -40.66 1.30
CA THR A 99 -4.67 -39.70 0.54
C THR A 99 -5.76 -39.15 1.46
N ASP A 100 -5.54 -37.97 2.03
CA ASP A 100 -6.60 -37.16 2.63
C ASP A 100 -6.84 -35.91 1.76
N GLU A 101 -7.46 -36.13 0.59
CA GLU A 101 -7.95 -35.05 -0.26
C GLU A 101 -9.01 -34.18 0.44
N HIS A 102 -9.66 -34.70 1.49
CA HIS A 102 -10.72 -34.01 2.22
C HIS A 102 -10.18 -32.90 3.14
N GLY A 103 -9.00 -33.08 3.73
CA GLY A 103 -8.35 -32.04 4.53
C GLY A 103 -8.06 -30.77 3.73
N LEU A 104 -7.47 -30.90 2.55
CA LEU A 104 -7.12 -29.75 1.69
C LEU A 104 -8.35 -28.98 1.23
N LEU A 105 -9.41 -29.70 0.83
CA LEU A 105 -10.66 -29.09 0.37
C LEU A 105 -11.35 -28.29 1.48
N SER A 106 -11.31 -28.79 2.72
CA SER A 106 -11.85 -28.09 3.89
C SER A 106 -11.10 -26.78 4.18
N TYR A 107 -9.77 -26.78 4.08
CA TYR A 107 -8.97 -25.57 4.28
C TYR A 107 -9.15 -24.54 3.16
N LEU A 108 -9.29 -24.99 1.90
CA LEU A 108 -9.64 -24.11 0.79
C LEU A 108 -11.02 -23.46 0.99
N LYS A 109 -11.97 -24.18 1.57
CA LYS A 109 -13.29 -23.66 1.90
C LYS A 109 -13.27 -22.64 3.04
N GLN A 110 -12.50 -22.90 4.10
CA GLN A 110 -12.29 -21.92 5.19
C GLN A 110 -11.63 -20.63 4.67
N LEU A 111 -10.69 -20.76 3.72
CA LEU A 111 -10.09 -19.61 3.06
C LEU A 111 -11.13 -18.80 2.27
N GLU A 112 -11.94 -19.50 1.46
CA GLU A 112 -12.98 -18.87 0.66
C GLU A 112 -13.97 -18.10 1.55
N GLU A 113 -14.33 -18.65 2.71
CA GLU A 113 -15.18 -17.99 3.70
C GLU A 113 -14.51 -16.75 4.32
N ALA A 114 -13.24 -16.85 4.75
CA ALA A 114 -12.51 -15.73 5.32
C ALA A 114 -12.35 -14.56 4.33
N VAL A 115 -12.07 -14.86 3.06
CA VAL A 115 -11.99 -13.85 2.00
C VAL A 115 -13.37 -13.22 1.73
N LYS A 116 -14.43 -14.03 1.66
CA LYS A 116 -15.81 -13.54 1.47
C LYS A 116 -16.27 -12.66 2.62
N GLU A 117 -15.94 -13.00 3.86
CA GLU A 117 -16.28 -12.18 5.04
C GLU A 117 -15.56 -10.84 5.01
N TYR A 118 -14.27 -10.84 4.70
CA TYR A 118 -13.48 -9.62 4.56
C TYR A 118 -14.06 -8.69 3.49
N VAL A 119 -14.37 -9.22 2.30
CA VAL A 119 -14.97 -8.46 1.19
C VAL A 119 -16.39 -7.98 1.53
N LYS A 120 -17.19 -8.74 2.29
CA LYS A 120 -18.53 -8.30 2.73
C LYS A 120 -18.47 -7.17 3.76
N LYS A 121 -17.44 -7.16 4.62
CA LYS A 121 -17.24 -6.11 5.63
C LYS A 121 -16.91 -4.75 5.00
N GLU A 122 -16.31 -4.73 3.82
CA GLU A 122 -16.02 -3.53 3.02
C GLU A 122 -17.26 -2.93 2.31
N ASN A 123 -18.34 -3.70 2.13
CA ASN A 123 -19.53 -3.28 1.37
C ASN A 123 -20.70 -2.80 2.26
N LYS A 124 -20.44 -2.57 3.55
CA LYS A 124 -21.38 -1.94 4.50
C LYS A 124 -20.79 -0.64 5.01
#